data_AF-A0A9Q8T3I8-F1
#
_entry.id   AF-A0A9Q8T3I8-F1
#
_cell.length_a   1.000
_cell.length_b   1.000
_cell.length_c   1.000
_cell.angle_alpha   90.00
_cell.angle_beta   90.00
_cell.angle_gamma   90.00
#
_symmetry.space_group_name_H-M   'P 1'
#
loop_
_entity.id
_entity.type
_entity.pdbx_description
1 polymer ?
#
loop_
_entity_poly.entity_id
_entity_poly.type
_entity_poly.pdbx_seq_one_letter_code
_entity_poly.pdbx_strand_id
1 'polypeptide(L)'
;SESEFIIYSNIIYYLLIKNKRVIRSILVLEVYNIVNGINFSYVILITLRKITNQISFLFILIVIYTDSYLLYKYLIKLGTIKEKRLIINIIALR
;
A
#
# COMPACT_ATOMS: atom_id res chain seq x y z
N SER A 1 -47.66 -20.86 -13.01
CA SER A 1 -46.62 -21.85 -12.65
C SER A 1 -45.31 -21.09 -12.48
N GLU A 2 -44.99 -20.73 -11.24
CA GLU A 2 -43.75 -20.03 -10.87
C GLU A 2 -42.56 -20.97 -11.08
N SER A 3 -41.67 -20.62 -12.00
CA SER A 3 -40.42 -21.36 -12.22
C SER A 3 -39.38 -20.89 -11.21
N GLU A 4 -39.29 -21.59 -10.09
CA GLU A 4 -38.13 -21.50 -9.19
C GLU A 4 -36.88 -22.00 -9.91
N PHE A 5 -35.81 -21.20 -9.90
CA PHE A 5 -34.51 -21.62 -10.37
C PHE A 5 -33.57 -21.81 -9.19
N ILE A 6 -33.16 -23.06 -8.97
CA ILE A 6 -32.23 -23.45 -7.91
C ILE A 6 -30.80 -23.26 -8.42
N ILE A 7 -30.05 -22.35 -7.80
CA ILE A 7 -28.63 -22.12 -8.12
C ILE A 7 -27.76 -23.00 -7.22
N TYR A 8 -27.27 -24.11 -7.75
CA TYR A 8 -26.30 -24.96 -7.07
C TYR A 8 -24.85 -24.45 -7.25
N SER A 9 -24.43 -23.67 -6.25
CA SER A 9 -23.10 -23.75 -5.62
C SER A 9 -21.78 -23.56 -6.42
N ASN A 10 -21.78 -23.02 -7.64
CA ASN A 10 -20.51 -22.66 -8.33
C ASN A 10 -20.09 -21.18 -8.18
N ILE A 11 -21.03 -20.30 -7.85
CA ILE A 11 -20.82 -18.83 -7.83
C ILE A 11 -19.97 -18.39 -6.62
N ILE A 12 -20.09 -19.10 -5.49
CA ILE A 12 -19.35 -18.79 -4.26
C ILE A 12 -17.88 -19.25 -4.36
N TYR A 13 -17.60 -20.34 -5.08
CA TYR A 13 -16.23 -20.87 -5.25
C TYR A 13 -15.37 -19.94 -6.14
N TYR A 14 -15.95 -19.35 -7.20
CA TYR A 14 -15.29 -18.34 -8.03
C TYR A 14 -14.95 -17.07 -7.24
N LEU A 15 -15.83 -16.62 -6.34
CA LEU A 15 -15.61 -15.44 -5.49
C LEU A 15 -14.43 -15.62 -4.52
N LEU A 16 -14.20 -16.82 -3.99
CA LEU A 16 -13.11 -17.12 -3.05
C LEU A 16 -11.75 -17.25 -3.73
N ILE A 17 -11.67 -17.84 -4.93
CA ILE A 17 -10.43 -17.91 -5.72
C ILE A 17 -10.00 -16.53 -6.23
N LYS A 18 -10.96 -15.61 -6.46
CA LYS A 18 -10.69 -14.20 -6.83
C LYS A 18 -10.09 -13.37 -5.68
N ASN A 19 -10.39 -13.67 -4.42
CA ASN A 19 -10.13 -12.75 -3.30
C ASN A 19 -8.66 -12.67 -2.83
N LYS A 20 -7.80 -13.66 -3.11
CA LYS A 20 -6.35 -13.58 -2.79
C LYS A 20 -5.62 -12.56 -3.66
N ARG A 21 -6.04 -12.39 -4.91
CA ARG A 21 -5.49 -11.39 -5.83
C ARG A 21 -5.85 -9.98 -5.40
N VAL A 22 -7.09 -9.78 -4.95
CA VAL A 22 -7.58 -8.48 -4.46
C VAL A 22 -6.77 -8.03 -3.25
N ILE A 23 -6.57 -8.90 -2.25
CA ILE A 23 -5.75 -8.59 -1.07
C ILE A 23 -4.30 -8.27 -1.48
N ARG A 24 -3.71 -9.05 -2.40
CA ARG A 24 -2.36 -8.76 -2.92
C ARG A 24 -2.31 -7.40 -3.62
N SER A 25 -3.30 -7.04 -4.43
CA SER A 25 -3.35 -5.75 -5.11
C SER A 25 -3.50 -4.58 -4.13
N ILE A 26 -4.27 -4.75 -3.06
CA ILE A 26 -4.42 -3.73 -2.01
C ILE A 26 -3.09 -3.54 -1.26
N LEU A 27 -2.40 -4.62 -0.90
CA LEU A 27 -1.08 -4.54 -0.26
C LEU A 27 -0.04 -3.89 -1.18
N VAL A 28 -0.07 -4.19 -2.47
CA VAL A 28 0.81 -3.54 -3.46
C VAL A 28 0.54 -2.05 -3.53
N LEU A 29 -0.74 -1.65 -3.56
CA LEU A 29 -1.13 -0.24 -3.58
C LEU A 29 -0.66 0.51 -2.33
N GLU A 30 -0.80 -0.09 -1.14
CA GLU A 30 -0.34 0.52 0.10
C GLU A 30 1.18 0.73 0.10
N VAL A 31 1.98 -0.26 -0.31
CA VAL A 31 3.44 -0.10 -0.44
C VAL A 31 3.78 0.99 -1.46
N TYR A 32 3.13 0.96 -2.61
CA TYR A 32 3.37 1.94 -3.68
C TYR A 32 3.08 3.37 -3.20
N ASN A 33 1.96 3.57 -2.51
CA ASN A 33 1.58 4.87 -1.96
C ASN A 33 2.60 5.39 -0.94
N ILE A 34 3.15 4.51 -0.09
CA ILE A 34 4.21 4.89 0.86
C ILE A 34 5.47 5.35 0.11
N VAL A 35 5.95 4.55 -0.85
CA VAL A 35 7.15 4.89 -1.63
C VAL A 35 6.96 6.19 -2.41
N ASN A 36 5.82 6.34 -3.07
CA ASN A 36 5.51 7.50 -3.87
C ASN A 36 5.35 8.76 -2.98
N GLY A 37 4.67 8.63 -1.84
CA GLY A 37 4.54 9.70 -0.85
C GLY A 37 5.89 10.21 -0.34
N ILE A 38 6.83 9.30 -0.06
CA ILE A 38 8.21 9.67 0.31
C ILE A 38 8.91 10.41 -0.83
N ASN A 39 8.82 9.92 -2.06
CA ASN A 39 9.46 10.58 -3.21
C ASN A 39 8.92 11.99 -3.44
N PHE A 40 7.59 12.17 -3.40
CA PHE A 40 6.98 13.48 -3.49
C PHE A 40 7.40 14.40 -2.35
N SER A 41 7.41 13.90 -1.12
CA SER A 41 7.84 14.67 0.05
C SER A 41 9.28 15.16 -0.10
N TYR A 42 10.16 14.34 -0.68
CA TYR A 42 11.56 14.69 -0.91
C TYR A 42 11.70 15.78 -1.96
N VAL A 43 10.94 15.68 -3.05
CA VAL A 43 10.89 16.73 -4.07
C VAL A 43 10.39 18.05 -3.47
N ILE A 44 9.31 18.01 -2.69
CA ILE A 44 8.75 19.16 -1.98
C ILE A 44 9.78 19.74 -0.99
N LEU A 45 10.50 18.90 -0.26
CA LEU A 45 11.54 19.34 0.67
C LEU A 45 12.64 20.12 -0.05
N ILE A 46 13.11 19.62 -1.20
CA ILE A 46 14.15 20.29 -1.98
C ILE A 46 13.63 21.61 -2.56
N THR A 47 12.41 21.63 -3.10
CA THR A 47 11.85 22.87 -3.68
C THR A 47 11.62 23.92 -2.60
N LEU A 48 11.06 23.53 -1.46
CA LEU A 48 10.91 24.41 -0.30
C LEU A 48 12.27 24.93 0.17
N ARG A 49 13.28 24.07 0.29
CA ARG A 49 14.63 24.48 0.71
C ARG A 49 15.24 25.52 -0.24
N LYS A 50 15.02 25.38 -1.56
CA LYS A 50 15.47 26.38 -2.54
C LYS A 50 14.81 27.74 -2.30
N ILE A 51 13.51 27.75 -2.01
CA ILE A 51 12.74 28.98 -1.74
C ILE A 51 13.14 29.59 -0.39
N THR A 52 13.22 28.81 0.68
CA THR A 52 13.57 29.31 2.01
C THR A 52 14.99 29.86 2.05
N ASN A 53 15.92 29.28 1.28
CA ASN A 53 17.27 29.82 1.14
C ASN A 53 17.29 31.22 0.51
N GLN A 54 16.38 31.51 -0.43
CA GLN A 54 16.27 32.84 -1.04
C GLN A 54 15.65 33.87 -0.10
N ILE A 55 14.78 33.44 0.82
CA ILE A 55 14.02 34.30 1.73
C ILE A 55 14.66 34.36 3.13
N SER A 56 15.83 33.73 3.33
CA SER A 56 16.50 33.60 4.64
C SER A 56 15.59 33.01 5.75
N PHE A 57 14.64 32.16 5.34
CA PHE A 57 13.67 31.54 6.24
C PHE A 57 14.18 30.20 6.78
N LEU A 58 13.78 29.84 8.01
CA LEU A 58 14.28 28.65 8.72
C LEU A 58 13.77 27.33 8.09
N PHE A 59 14.56 26.27 8.32
CA PHE A 59 14.32 24.88 7.91
C PHE A 59 12.88 24.41 8.16
N ILE A 60 12.26 23.83 7.12
CA ILE A 60 10.90 23.27 7.19
C ILE A 60 10.98 21.77 7.40
N LEU A 61 10.38 21.29 8.49
CA LEU A 61 10.21 19.87 8.78
C LEU A 61 9.01 19.33 7.99
N ILE A 62 9.21 18.27 7.20
CA ILE A 62 8.12 17.53 6.55
C ILE A 62 7.90 16.23 7.33
N VAL A 63 6.68 16.02 7.83
CA VAL A 63 6.26 14.79 8.49
C VAL A 63 5.23 14.09 7.61
N ILE A 64 5.49 12.82 7.29
CA ILE A 64 4.61 12.00 6.48
C ILE A 64 3.91 10.99 7.39
N TYR A 65 2.58 11.01 7.37
CA TYR A 65 1.76 10.01 8.05
C TYR A 65 1.21 9.04 7.01
N THR A 66 1.22 7.75 7.33
CA THR A 66 0.65 6.70 6.47
C THR A 66 -0.21 5.78 7.33
N ASP A 67 -1.40 5.46 6.84
CA ASP A 67 -2.42 4.65 7.53
C ASP A 67 -2.55 3.24 6.91
N SER A 68 -1.43 2.61 6.59
CA SER A 68 -1.36 1.28 5.95
C SER A 68 -1.68 0.13 6.91
N TYR A 69 -2.92 0.09 7.41
CA TYR A 69 -3.39 -0.90 8.39
C TYR A 69 -3.31 -2.34 7.85
N LEU A 70 -3.65 -2.54 6.57
CA LEU A 70 -3.65 -3.89 5.98
C LEU A 70 -2.22 -4.41 5.79
N LEU A 71 -1.30 -3.56 5.33
CA LEU A 71 0.13 -3.85 5.26
C LEU A 71 0.67 -4.26 6.63
N TYR A 72 0.39 -3.45 7.66
CA TYR A 72 0.83 -3.73 9.03
C TYR A 72 0.30 -5.08 9.52
N LYS A 73 -1.02 -5.29 9.40
CA LYS A 73 -1.68 -6.55 9.80
C LYS A 73 -1.12 -7.75 9.04
N TYR A 74 -0.75 -7.58 7.78
CA TYR A 74 -0.14 -8.63 6.97
C TYR A 74 1.31 -8.91 7.39
N LEU A 75 2.12 -7.88 7.62
CA LEU A 75 3.51 -8.02 8.03
C LEU A 75 3.67 -8.60 9.44
N ILE A 76 2.74 -8.35 10.37
CA ILE A 76 2.77 -8.98 11.70
C ILE A 76 2.64 -10.49 11.61
N LYS A 77 1.87 -11.01 10.64
CA LYS A 77 1.67 -12.45 10.47
C LYS A 77 2.94 -13.18 9.99
N LEU A 78 3.94 -12.45 9.51
CA LEU A 78 5.23 -13.00 9.12
C LEU A 78 6.11 -13.16 10.35
N GLY A 79 6.74 -14.32 10.50
CA GLY A 79 7.48 -14.69 11.71
C GLY A 79 8.80 -13.95 11.82
N THR A 80 9.55 -13.85 10.71
CA THR A 80 10.90 -13.30 10.72
C THR A 80 11.00 -11.94 10.00
N ILE A 81 11.96 -11.10 10.41
CA ILE A 81 12.25 -9.83 9.73
C ILE A 81 12.71 -10.09 8.28
N LYS A 82 13.39 -11.21 8.03
CA LYS A 82 13.82 -11.61 6.68
C LYS A 82 12.62 -11.86 5.76
N GLU A 83 11.59 -12.56 6.22
CA GLU A 83 10.35 -12.77 5.48
C GLU A 83 9.63 -11.45 5.17
N LYS A 84 9.54 -10.56 6.16
CA LYS A 84 8.94 -9.23 6.00
C LYS A 84 9.66 -8.43 4.90
N ARG A 85 11.00 -8.38 4.95
CA ARG A 85 11.82 -7.71 3.93
C ARG A 85 11.67 -8.34 2.56
N LEU A 86 11.69 -9.67 2.48
CA LEU A 86 11.54 -10.39 1.22
C LEU A 86 10.20 -10.08 0.55
N ILE A 87 9.10 -10.08 1.30
CA ILE A 87 7.78 -9.77 0.74
C ILE A 87 7.69 -8.30 0.31
N ILE A 88 8.20 -7.35 1.10
CA ILE A 88 8.24 -5.93 0.71
C ILE A 88 9.04 -5.77 -0.57
N ASN A 89 10.21 -6.39 -0.68
CA ASN A 89 11.04 -6.34 -1.89
C ASN A 89 10.31 -6.91 -3.11
N ILE A 90 9.62 -8.04 -2.96
CA ILE A 90 8.82 -8.63 -4.05
C ILE A 90 7.66 -7.71 -4.46
N ILE A 91 7.02 -7.03 -3.51
CA ILE A 91 5.93 -6.09 -3.77
C ILE A 91 6.46 -4.82 -4.46
N ALA A 92 7.61 -4.30 -4.01
CA ALA A 92 8.20 -3.06 -4.50
C ALA A 92 8.99 -3.20 -5.81
N LEU A 93 9.44 -4.40 -6.17
CA LEU A 93 10.15 -4.67 -7.44
C LEU A 93 9.25 -4.72 -8.67
N ARG A 94 7.93 -4.70 -8.49
CA ARG A 94 6.97 -4.79 -9.59
C ARG A 94 6.74 -3.44 -10.27
#